data_AF-A0A931Q0D0-F1
#
_entry.id   AF-A0A931Q0D0-F1
#
_cell.length_a   1.000
_cell.length_b   1.000
_cell.length_c   1.000
_cell.angle_alpha   90.00
_cell.angle_beta   90.00
_cell.angle_gamma   90.00
#
_symmetry.space_group_name_H-M   'P 1'
#
loop_
_entity.id
_entity.type
_entity.pdbx_description
1 polymer ?
#
loop_
_entity_poly.entity_id
_entity_poly.type
_entity_poly.pdbx_seq_one_letter_code
_entity_poly.pdbx_strand_id
1 'polypeptide(L)'
;MPNRRTDELFQLIKSLEKAEKRNFKLFVKRNSATSDMKIIQLFDALDKMKEYDEQLLLKNKSIKKQQLSNLKAHLYKQILASVRILKDEHNIELQLHEQMDYARILFNKGLYLQTLKIIDKIKENARSHNQHTFLLQALIFEKKIEALYITRSMENRAELLANEVDDVDDRIAMIGKLSNLSLQLYGWYIKHGHARNKKDEDAIKRFFQAGLPTNVKSFTGFYEKMYLYQSYSWYGFILQDLIMYYRYTQKWVDLFEQEPSMKKVEAQYYIKGLHNLLNAHFLLQNIRKFDEMLHQFENFYRSKEGNANDNNRVQTFMYLYVAKINKHFLEGSFTQGLKLVPHLEEKLDEFETKLDLHRILVFYYKIACLYFGSGNNEKAID
;
A
#
# COMPACT_ATOMS: atom_id res chain seq x y z
N MET A 1 2.90 -11.03 -29.96
CA MET A 1 1.92 -11.97 -29.36
C MET A 1 1.43 -11.35 -28.07
N PRO A 2 0.11 -11.20 -27.81
CA PRO A 2 -0.34 -10.61 -26.57
C PRO A 2 0.04 -11.55 -25.41
N ASN A 3 0.99 -11.09 -24.61
CA ASN A 3 1.43 -11.55 -23.28
C ASN A 3 0.96 -12.95 -22.81
N ARG A 4 1.87 -13.93 -22.88
CA ARG A 4 1.76 -15.21 -22.13
C ARG A 4 1.82 -15.03 -20.60
N ARG A 5 2.03 -13.81 -20.09
CA ARG A 5 2.05 -13.43 -18.66
C ARG A 5 0.80 -12.69 -18.17
N THR A 6 -0.25 -12.46 -18.98
CA THR A 6 -1.38 -11.55 -18.63
C THR A 6 -2.73 -12.19 -18.33
N ASP A 7 -2.86 -13.52 -18.23
CA ASP A 7 -4.15 -14.07 -17.80
C ASP A 7 -4.39 -13.73 -16.32
N GLU A 8 -5.42 -12.92 -16.06
CA GLU A 8 -5.73 -12.37 -14.73
C GLU A 8 -6.01 -13.46 -13.69
N LEU A 9 -6.68 -14.54 -14.11
CA LEU A 9 -6.97 -15.67 -13.23
C LEU A 9 -5.70 -16.44 -12.87
N PHE A 10 -4.84 -16.69 -13.86
CA PHE A 10 -3.55 -17.34 -13.62
C PHE A 10 -2.70 -16.51 -12.64
N GLN A 11 -2.62 -15.19 -12.84
CA GLN A 11 -1.92 -14.29 -11.92
C GLN A 11 -2.46 -14.39 -10.50
N LEU A 12 -3.78 -14.33 -10.32
CA LEU A 12 -4.42 -14.47 -9.01
C LEU A 12 -4.09 -15.83 -8.37
N ILE A 13 -4.20 -16.95 -9.10
CA ILE A 13 -3.86 -18.27 -8.56
C ILE A 13 -2.40 -18.34 -8.11
N LYS A 14 -1.49 -17.70 -8.86
CA LYS A 14 -0.07 -17.65 -8.53
C LYS A 14 0.27 -16.75 -7.36
N SER A 15 -0.54 -15.73 -7.06
CA SER A 15 -0.35 -14.89 -5.88
C SER A 15 -0.79 -15.56 -4.57
N LEU A 16 -1.64 -16.61 -4.63
CA LEU A 16 -2.15 -17.27 -3.43
C LEU A 16 -1.06 -17.99 -2.63
N GLU A 17 -1.09 -17.84 -1.31
CA GLU A 17 -0.29 -18.60 -0.37
C GLU A 17 -0.81 -20.05 -0.23
N LYS A 18 0.03 -20.96 0.27
CA LYS A 18 -0.35 -22.38 0.45
C LYS A 18 -1.61 -22.54 1.31
N ALA A 19 -1.76 -21.72 2.34
CA ALA A 19 -2.93 -21.72 3.22
C ALA A 19 -4.20 -21.28 2.46
N GLU A 20 -4.11 -20.24 1.63
CA GLU A 20 -5.22 -19.73 0.82
C GLU A 20 -5.66 -20.74 -0.24
N LYS A 21 -4.71 -21.37 -0.95
CA LYS A 21 -5.00 -22.44 -1.92
C LYS A 21 -5.73 -23.61 -1.26
N ARG A 22 -5.30 -24.01 -0.05
CA ARG A 22 -5.97 -25.05 0.73
C ARG A 22 -7.38 -24.64 1.13
N ASN A 23 -7.55 -23.41 1.63
CA ASN A 23 -8.85 -22.88 2.03
C ASN A 23 -9.82 -22.84 0.86
N PHE A 24 -9.40 -22.36 -0.32
CA PHE A 24 -10.21 -22.35 -1.53
C PHE A 24 -10.76 -23.76 -1.86
N LYS A 25 -9.89 -24.78 -1.85
CA LYS A 25 -10.32 -26.17 -2.12
C LYS A 25 -11.32 -26.69 -1.09
N LEU A 26 -11.20 -26.31 0.18
CA LEU A 26 -12.16 -26.67 1.23
C LEU A 26 -13.48 -25.90 1.07
N PHE A 27 -13.40 -24.61 0.74
CA PHE A 27 -14.54 -23.74 0.52
C PHE A 27 -15.44 -24.26 -0.61
N VAL A 28 -14.84 -24.59 -1.75
CA VAL A 28 -15.57 -25.21 -2.87
C VAL A 28 -16.18 -26.54 -2.44
N LYS A 29 -15.42 -27.43 -1.78
CA LYS A 29 -15.97 -28.73 -1.33
C LYS A 29 -17.15 -28.63 -0.37
N ARG A 30 -17.22 -27.59 0.47
CA ARG A 30 -18.30 -27.40 1.45
C ARG A 30 -19.59 -26.84 0.83
N ASN A 31 -19.48 -26.03 -0.22
CA ASN A 31 -20.59 -25.24 -0.75
C ASN A 31 -21.22 -25.85 -2.02
N SER A 32 -20.85 -27.09 -2.39
CA SER A 32 -21.03 -27.56 -3.76
C SER A 32 -21.52 -29.00 -3.92
N ALA A 33 -22.40 -29.18 -4.91
CA ALA A 33 -22.75 -30.46 -5.55
C ALA A 33 -21.88 -30.71 -6.82
N THR A 34 -22.13 -31.79 -7.55
CA THR A 34 -21.29 -32.41 -8.60
C THR A 34 -20.65 -31.50 -9.69
N SER A 35 -21.17 -30.29 -9.94
CA SER A 35 -20.64 -29.32 -10.94
C SER A 35 -19.25 -28.76 -10.62
N ASP A 36 -18.81 -28.86 -9.36
CA ASP A 36 -17.64 -28.13 -8.85
C ASP A 36 -16.32 -28.91 -8.90
N MET A 37 -16.36 -30.19 -9.30
CA MET A 37 -15.13 -30.92 -9.66
C MET A 37 -14.38 -30.26 -10.81
N LYS A 38 -15.10 -29.65 -11.77
CA LYS A 38 -14.47 -28.95 -12.91
C LYS A 38 -13.73 -27.69 -12.48
N ILE A 39 -14.23 -26.99 -11.47
CA ILE A 39 -13.61 -25.78 -10.91
C ILE A 39 -12.29 -26.15 -10.22
N ILE A 40 -12.29 -27.20 -9.41
CA ILE A 40 -11.07 -27.70 -8.76
C ILE A 40 -10.06 -28.20 -9.80
N GLN A 41 -10.50 -28.94 -10.82
CA GLN A 41 -9.63 -29.39 -11.90
C GLN A 41 -8.99 -28.24 -12.67
N LEU A 42 -9.76 -27.20 -12.99
CA LEU A 42 -9.24 -26.00 -13.67
C LEU A 42 -8.23 -25.27 -12.78
N PHE A 43 -8.54 -25.10 -11.49
CA PHE A 43 -7.62 -24.52 -10.52
C PHE A 43 -6.30 -25.30 -10.45
N ASP A 44 -6.36 -26.62 -10.29
CA ASP A 44 -5.17 -27.47 -10.18
C ASP A 44 -4.33 -27.46 -11.46
N ALA A 45 -4.98 -27.39 -12.63
CA ALA A 45 -4.28 -27.28 -13.91
C ALA A 45 -3.51 -25.95 -14.00
N LEU A 46 -4.15 -24.83 -13.65
CA LEU A 46 -3.53 -23.51 -13.65
C LEU A 46 -2.44 -23.37 -12.58
N ASP A 47 -2.65 -23.91 -11.37
CA ASP A 47 -1.68 -23.84 -10.28
C ASP A 47 -0.39 -24.60 -10.59
N LYS A 48 -0.46 -25.70 -11.36
CA LYS A 48 0.72 -26.49 -11.77
C LYS A 48 1.50 -25.88 -12.93
N MET A 49 0.88 -25.03 -13.75
CA MET A 49 1.54 -24.41 -14.92
C MET A 49 2.63 -23.44 -14.50
N LYS A 50 3.81 -23.48 -15.11
CA LYS A 50 4.85 -22.46 -14.89
C LYS A 50 4.52 -21.15 -15.61
N GLU A 51 4.12 -21.26 -16.86
CA GLU A 51 3.63 -20.17 -17.69
C GLU A 51 2.21 -20.46 -18.15
N TYR A 52 1.43 -19.41 -18.37
CA TYR A 52 0.06 -19.57 -18.82
C TYR A 52 0.02 -20.07 -20.28
N ASP A 53 -0.63 -21.22 -20.49
CA ASP A 53 -0.91 -21.78 -21.80
C ASP A 53 -2.34 -22.32 -21.87
N GLU A 54 -3.20 -21.62 -22.62
CA GLU A 54 -4.59 -22.00 -22.81
C GLU A 54 -4.74 -23.36 -23.51
N GLN A 55 -3.83 -23.70 -24.42
CA GLN A 55 -3.93 -24.94 -25.19
C GLN A 55 -3.76 -26.16 -24.29
N LEU A 56 -2.95 -26.06 -23.23
CA LEU A 56 -2.81 -27.12 -22.22
C LEU A 56 -4.11 -27.35 -21.44
N LEU A 57 -4.90 -26.29 -21.19
CA LEU A 57 -6.20 -26.42 -20.53
C LEU A 57 -7.21 -27.17 -21.42
N LEU A 58 -7.18 -26.92 -22.72
CA LEU A 58 -8.08 -27.54 -23.70
C LEU A 58 -7.73 -29.00 -24.03
N LYS A 59 -6.52 -29.46 -23.69
CA LYS A 59 -6.15 -30.89 -23.77
C LYS A 59 -6.91 -31.74 -22.75
N ASN A 60 -7.47 -31.12 -21.69
CA ASN A 60 -8.31 -31.82 -20.73
C ASN A 60 -9.72 -32.04 -21.30
N LYS A 61 -10.06 -33.30 -21.61
CA LYS A 61 -11.37 -33.69 -22.19
C LYS A 61 -12.59 -33.25 -21.37
N SER A 62 -12.39 -32.95 -20.08
CA SER A 62 -13.43 -32.49 -19.15
C SER A 62 -13.89 -31.05 -19.40
N ILE A 63 -13.06 -30.24 -20.05
CA ILE A 63 -13.26 -28.80 -20.24
C ILE A 63 -13.46 -28.51 -21.74
N LYS A 64 -14.69 -28.15 -22.12
CA LYS A 64 -15.00 -27.74 -23.49
C LYS A 64 -14.55 -26.29 -23.71
N LYS A 65 -13.99 -25.98 -24.89
CA LYS A 65 -13.56 -24.62 -25.26
C LYS A 65 -14.64 -23.56 -25.05
N GLN A 66 -15.88 -23.88 -25.42
CA GLN A 66 -17.05 -23.00 -25.25
C GLN A 66 -17.35 -22.64 -23.79
N GLN A 67 -16.95 -23.50 -22.83
CA GLN A 67 -17.22 -23.32 -21.40
C GLN A 67 -16.05 -22.66 -20.65
N LEU A 68 -14.86 -22.61 -21.25
CA LEU A 68 -13.64 -22.20 -20.55
C LEU A 68 -13.74 -20.77 -20.00
N SER A 69 -14.24 -19.82 -20.80
CA SER A 69 -14.41 -18.43 -20.36
C SER A 69 -15.32 -18.32 -19.12
N ASN A 70 -16.49 -18.98 -19.15
CA ASN A 70 -17.41 -19.00 -18.02
C ASN A 70 -16.82 -19.70 -16.78
N LEU A 71 -16.10 -20.81 -16.98
CA LEU A 71 -15.45 -21.54 -15.89
C LEU A 71 -14.35 -20.71 -15.24
N LYS A 72 -13.56 -19.97 -16.03
CA LYS A 72 -12.54 -19.04 -15.51
C LYS A 72 -13.17 -17.92 -14.70
N ALA A 73 -14.20 -17.26 -15.23
CA ALA A 73 -14.90 -16.18 -14.53
C ALA A 73 -15.54 -16.68 -13.22
N HIS A 74 -16.10 -17.90 -13.22
CA HIS A 74 -16.64 -18.52 -12.02
C HIS A 74 -15.54 -18.86 -11.01
N LEU A 75 -14.45 -19.49 -11.44
CA LEU A 75 -13.30 -19.81 -10.59
C LEU A 75 -12.70 -18.55 -9.96
N TYR A 76 -12.54 -17.47 -10.73
CA TYR A 76 -12.06 -16.19 -10.23
C TYR A 76 -12.92 -15.67 -9.06
N LYS A 77 -14.24 -15.63 -9.25
CA LYS A 77 -15.19 -15.19 -8.20
C LYS A 77 -15.13 -16.10 -6.96
N GLN A 78 -15.03 -17.42 -7.15
CA GLN A 78 -14.96 -18.39 -6.05
C GLN A 78 -13.65 -18.26 -5.26
N ILE A 79 -12.52 -18.00 -5.93
CA ILE A 79 -11.25 -17.73 -5.25
C ILE A 79 -11.38 -16.50 -4.36
N LEU A 80 -11.83 -15.36 -4.92
CA LEU A 80 -11.98 -14.12 -4.14
C LEU A 80 -12.95 -14.28 -2.96
N ALA A 81 -14.08 -14.96 -3.17
CA ALA A 81 -15.03 -15.25 -2.09
C ALA A 81 -14.40 -16.12 -0.99
N SER A 82 -13.60 -17.12 -1.37
CA SER A 82 -12.93 -18.00 -0.41
C SER A 82 -11.85 -17.26 0.40
N VAL A 83 -11.06 -16.39 -0.25
CA VAL A 83 -10.00 -15.62 0.42
C VAL A 83 -10.62 -14.57 1.33
N ARG A 84 -11.73 -13.93 0.94
CA ARG A 84 -12.46 -12.99 1.82
C ARG A 84 -12.87 -13.62 3.16
N ILE A 85 -13.15 -14.92 3.18
CA ILE A 85 -13.55 -15.65 4.41
C ILE A 85 -12.35 -15.91 5.32
N LEU A 86 -11.13 -15.97 4.77
CA LEU A 86 -9.93 -15.95 5.60
C LEU A 86 -9.83 -14.56 6.22
N LYS A 87 -10.40 -14.44 7.42
CA LYS A 87 -10.40 -13.18 8.16
C LYS A 87 -8.97 -12.74 8.38
N ASP A 88 -8.61 -11.63 7.74
CA ASP A 88 -7.50 -10.85 8.23
C ASP A 88 -8.01 -9.94 9.36
N GLU A 89 -7.91 -10.43 10.60
CA GLU A 89 -8.22 -9.67 11.81
C GLU A 89 -7.35 -8.40 11.97
N HIS A 90 -6.40 -8.18 11.06
CA HIS A 90 -5.49 -7.05 11.09
C HIS A 90 -5.84 -5.96 10.08
N ASN A 91 -6.75 -6.22 9.14
CA ASN A 91 -7.18 -5.24 8.13
C ASN A 91 -8.43 -4.47 8.60
N ILE A 92 -8.22 -3.23 9.05
CA ILE A 92 -9.28 -2.37 9.57
C ILE A 92 -10.35 -2.04 8.52
N GLU A 93 -9.98 -1.87 7.25
CA GLU A 93 -10.94 -1.56 6.19
C GLU A 93 -11.90 -2.74 5.94
N LEU A 94 -11.36 -3.96 5.88
CA LEU A 94 -12.19 -5.17 5.73
C LEU A 94 -13.13 -5.36 6.93
N GLN A 95 -12.68 -5.04 8.14
CA GLN A 95 -13.50 -5.07 9.35
C GLN A 95 -14.63 -4.04 9.30
N LEU A 96 -14.32 -2.79 8.92
CA LEU A 96 -15.32 -1.72 8.81
C LEU A 96 -16.34 -2.03 7.71
N HIS A 97 -15.92 -2.61 6.58
CA HIS A 97 -16.83 -3.12 5.54
C HIS A 97 -17.75 -4.24 6.07
N GLU A 98 -17.19 -5.24 6.76
CA GLU A 98 -17.99 -6.34 7.34
C GLU A 98 -19.03 -5.81 8.33
N GLN A 99 -18.62 -4.90 9.23
CA GLN A 99 -19.54 -4.27 10.19
C GLN A 99 -20.62 -3.45 9.49
N MET A 100 -20.27 -2.71 8.43
CA MET A 100 -21.24 -1.94 7.65
C MET A 100 -22.25 -2.87 6.94
N ASP A 101 -21.80 -4.02 6.42
CA ASP A 101 -22.69 -5.05 5.85
C ASP A 101 -23.67 -5.58 6.91
N TYR A 102 -23.18 -5.90 8.11
CA TYR A 102 -24.03 -6.33 9.23
C TYR A 102 -25.04 -5.26 9.65
N ALA A 103 -24.62 -4.00 9.74
CA ALA A 103 -25.54 -2.89 10.02
C ALA A 103 -26.65 -2.80 8.98
N ARG A 104 -26.32 -2.91 7.68
CA ARG A 104 -27.32 -2.89 6.59
C ARG A 104 -28.28 -4.08 6.65
N ILE A 105 -27.79 -5.28 6.97
CA ILE A 105 -28.64 -6.48 7.11
C ILE A 105 -29.65 -6.30 8.25
N LEU A 106 -29.21 -5.81 9.41
CA LEU A 106 -30.09 -5.57 10.55
C LEU A 106 -31.10 -4.46 10.26
N PHE A 107 -30.66 -3.39 9.61
CA PHE A 107 -31.53 -2.29 9.18
C PHE A 107 -32.65 -2.78 8.27
N ASN A 108 -32.31 -3.58 7.25
CA ASN A 108 -33.29 -4.15 6.30
C ASN A 108 -34.28 -5.11 6.97
N LYS A 109 -33.95 -5.64 8.16
CA LYS A 109 -34.84 -6.46 8.99
C LYS A 109 -35.65 -5.64 9.99
N GLY A 110 -35.55 -4.31 9.97
CA GLY A 110 -36.23 -3.41 10.91
C GLY A 110 -35.61 -3.36 12.31
N LEU A 111 -34.41 -3.92 12.49
CA LEU A 111 -33.72 -3.98 13.79
C LEU A 111 -32.88 -2.71 14.03
N TYR A 112 -33.54 -1.55 14.11
CA TYR A 112 -32.88 -0.23 14.12
C TYR A 112 -31.96 -0.03 15.32
N LEU A 113 -32.39 -0.36 16.54
CA LEU A 113 -31.55 -0.21 17.74
C LEU A 113 -30.28 -1.09 17.68
N GLN A 114 -30.36 -2.27 17.06
CA GLN A 114 -29.19 -3.13 16.86
C GLN A 114 -28.27 -2.56 15.78
N THR A 115 -28.85 -1.96 14.74
CA THR A 115 -28.11 -1.25 13.69
C THR A 115 -27.31 -0.09 14.29
N LEU A 116 -27.94 0.76 15.11
CA LEU A 116 -27.28 1.89 15.78
C LEU A 116 -26.10 1.43 16.65
N LYS A 117 -26.25 0.35 17.41
CA LYS A 117 -25.14 -0.25 18.19
C LYS A 117 -23.95 -0.67 17.33
N ILE A 118 -24.17 -1.16 16.10
CA ILE A 118 -23.07 -1.48 15.19
C ILE A 118 -22.46 -0.20 14.62
N ILE A 119 -23.29 0.78 14.24
CA ILE A 119 -22.83 2.08 13.74
C ILE A 119 -21.93 2.79 14.76
N ASP A 120 -22.28 2.76 16.06
CA ASP A 120 -21.45 3.32 17.12
C ASP A 120 -20.06 2.68 17.18
N LYS A 121 -19.97 1.35 17.05
CA LYS A 121 -18.68 0.64 16.97
C LYS A 121 -17.90 0.98 15.72
N ILE A 122 -18.56 1.10 14.56
CA ILE A 122 -17.92 1.53 13.30
C ILE A 122 -17.32 2.92 13.49
N LYS A 123 -18.09 3.85 14.07
CA LYS A 123 -17.66 5.23 14.37
C LYS A 123 -16.44 5.28 15.31
N GLU A 124 -16.41 4.46 16.36
CA GLU A 124 -15.29 4.37 17.30
C GLU A 124 -14.02 3.81 16.64
N ASN A 125 -14.17 2.69 15.92
CA ASN A 125 -13.08 2.05 15.19
C ASN A 125 -12.52 2.97 14.09
N ALA A 126 -13.40 3.68 13.38
CA ALA A 126 -12.99 4.59 12.34
C ALA A 126 -12.20 5.77 12.89
N ARG A 127 -12.60 6.35 14.03
CA ARG A 127 -11.85 7.44 14.69
C ARG A 127 -10.48 6.98 15.17
N SER A 128 -10.40 5.83 15.84
CA SER A 128 -9.15 5.31 16.40
C SER A 128 -8.10 4.93 15.33
N HIS A 129 -8.52 4.71 14.09
CA HIS A 129 -7.65 4.34 12.97
C HIS A 129 -7.62 5.39 11.84
N ASN A 130 -8.07 6.62 12.11
CA ASN A 130 -8.12 7.73 11.14
C ASN A 130 -8.91 7.42 9.85
N GLN A 131 -9.90 6.52 9.88
CA GLN A 131 -10.71 6.10 8.73
C GLN A 131 -11.88 7.05 8.47
N HIS A 132 -11.58 8.30 8.08
CA HIS A 132 -12.56 9.38 7.99
C HIS A 132 -13.70 9.13 6.99
N THR A 133 -13.44 8.45 5.88
CA THR A 133 -14.47 8.13 4.88
C THR A 133 -15.48 7.10 5.41
N PHE A 134 -15.03 6.10 6.16
CA PHE A 134 -15.93 5.16 6.85
C PHE A 134 -16.71 5.84 7.97
N LEU A 135 -16.07 6.77 8.68
CA LEU A 135 -16.75 7.59 9.68
C LEU A 135 -17.89 8.38 9.06
N LEU A 136 -17.66 9.06 7.93
CA LEU A 136 -18.69 9.78 7.19
C LEU A 136 -19.85 8.85 6.77
N GLN A 137 -19.53 7.67 6.22
CA GLN A 137 -20.55 6.69 5.84
C GLN A 137 -21.41 6.25 7.04
N ALA A 138 -20.79 6.01 8.20
CA ALA A 138 -21.49 5.63 9.41
C ALA A 138 -22.42 6.75 9.91
N LEU A 139 -21.94 8.00 9.91
CA LEU A 139 -22.72 9.18 10.29
C LEU A 139 -23.91 9.41 9.36
N ILE A 140 -23.70 9.30 8.04
CA ILE A 140 -24.79 9.42 7.05
C ILE A 140 -25.83 8.32 7.27
N PHE A 141 -25.39 7.09 7.56
CA PHE A 141 -26.30 5.98 7.81
C PHE A 141 -27.10 6.22 9.11
N GLU A 142 -26.46 6.74 10.15
CA GLU A 142 -27.16 7.13 11.38
C GLU A 142 -28.20 8.22 11.13
N LYS A 143 -27.83 9.31 10.42
CA LYS A 143 -28.75 10.38 10.05
C LYS A 143 -29.97 9.85 9.30
N LYS A 144 -29.77 8.87 8.41
CA LYS A 144 -30.89 8.21 7.69
C LYS A 144 -31.83 7.48 8.65
N ILE A 145 -31.30 6.79 9.66
CA ILE A 145 -32.12 6.08 10.65
C ILE A 145 -32.91 7.08 11.49
N GLU A 146 -32.23 8.10 12.03
CA GLU A 146 -32.85 9.15 12.87
C GLU A 146 -33.93 9.95 12.12
N ALA A 147 -33.73 10.21 10.83
CA ALA A 147 -34.70 10.95 10.02
C ALA A 147 -35.97 10.15 9.68
N LEU A 148 -35.90 8.81 9.64
CA LEU A 148 -36.99 7.95 9.15
C LEU A 148 -37.70 7.19 10.27
N TYR A 149 -37.09 7.04 11.44
CA TYR A 149 -37.59 6.16 12.51
C TYR A 149 -37.50 6.84 13.87
N ILE A 150 -38.53 6.62 14.70
CA ILE A 150 -38.52 7.08 16.09
C ILE A 150 -37.62 6.14 16.90
N THR A 151 -36.37 6.55 17.09
CA THR A 151 -35.34 5.81 17.86
C THR A 151 -35.39 6.13 19.36
N ARG A 152 -36.11 7.19 19.76
CA ARG A 152 -36.08 7.81 21.09
C ARG A 152 -34.66 8.23 21.51
N SER A 153 -33.88 8.72 20.54
CA SER A 153 -32.57 9.32 20.78
C SER A 153 -32.63 10.53 21.73
N MET A 154 -31.50 10.91 22.31
CA MET A 154 -31.40 12.10 23.17
C MET A 154 -31.88 13.37 22.44
N GLU A 155 -32.43 14.30 23.22
CA GLU A 155 -32.71 15.67 22.79
C GLU A 155 -31.40 16.25 22.21
N ASN A 156 -31.46 16.85 21.01
CA ASN A 156 -30.34 17.38 20.20
C ASN A 156 -29.48 16.37 19.39
N ARG A 157 -29.86 15.09 19.26
CA ARG A 157 -29.07 14.14 18.43
C ARG A 157 -28.88 14.59 16.98
N ALA A 158 -29.89 15.21 16.38
CA ALA A 158 -29.83 15.71 15.01
C ALA A 158 -28.76 16.80 14.81
N GLU A 159 -28.65 17.73 15.76
CA GLU A 159 -27.66 18.82 15.73
C GLU A 159 -26.24 18.28 15.95
N LEU A 160 -26.07 17.35 16.90
CA LEU A 160 -24.79 16.66 17.11
C LEU A 160 -24.33 15.93 15.85
N LEU A 161 -25.21 15.19 15.19
CA LEU A 161 -24.90 14.49 13.94
C LEU A 161 -24.57 15.44 12.78
N ALA A 162 -25.22 16.61 12.72
CA ALA A 162 -24.89 17.62 11.71
C ALA A 162 -23.45 18.13 11.93
N ASN A 163 -23.13 18.55 13.15
CA ASN A 163 -21.80 19.04 13.50
C ASN A 163 -20.70 17.96 13.32
N GLU A 164 -20.99 16.70 13.68
CA GLU A 164 -20.06 15.58 13.45
C GLU A 164 -19.78 15.36 11.96
N VAL A 165 -20.78 15.52 11.09
CA VAL A 165 -20.59 15.39 9.63
C VAL A 165 -19.75 16.55 9.09
N ASP A 166 -20.07 17.79 9.48
CA ASP A 166 -19.37 18.97 9.00
C ASP A 166 -17.87 18.94 9.38
N ASP A 167 -17.52 18.54 10.62
CA ASP A 167 -16.11 18.36 11.03
C ASP A 167 -15.38 17.30 10.19
N VAL A 168 -16.06 16.19 9.87
CA VAL A 168 -15.48 15.11 9.08
C VAL A 168 -15.30 15.53 7.62
N ASP A 169 -16.25 16.26 7.04
CA ASP A 169 -16.17 16.78 5.68
C ASP A 169 -15.02 17.79 5.54
N ASP A 170 -14.86 18.71 6.50
CA ASP A 170 -13.76 19.66 6.52
C ASP A 170 -12.39 18.96 6.58
N ARG A 171 -12.26 17.90 7.40
CA ARG A 171 -11.05 17.08 7.47
C ARG A 171 -10.78 16.35 6.17
N ILE A 172 -11.78 15.68 5.59
CA ILE A 172 -11.64 14.96 4.31
C ILE A 172 -11.23 15.93 3.21
N ALA A 173 -11.83 17.12 3.16
CA ALA A 173 -11.45 18.15 2.20
C ALA A 173 -9.99 18.58 2.36
N MET A 174 -9.52 18.71 3.61
CA MET A 174 -8.13 19.07 3.89
C MET A 174 -7.14 17.97 3.49
N ILE A 175 -7.44 16.72 3.87
CA ILE A 175 -6.66 15.53 3.46
C ILE A 175 -6.61 15.44 1.94
N GLY A 176 -7.73 15.68 1.25
CA GLY A 176 -7.82 15.71 -0.20
C GLY A 176 -6.90 16.77 -0.82
N LYS A 177 -6.92 18.00 -0.31
CA LYS A 177 -6.04 19.08 -0.80
C LYS A 177 -4.55 18.73 -0.64
N LEU A 178 -4.15 18.24 0.53
CA LEU A 178 -2.75 17.92 0.83
C LEU A 178 -2.24 16.67 0.08
N SER A 179 -3.07 15.62 -0.01
CA SER A 179 -2.73 14.42 -0.78
C SER A 179 -2.61 14.72 -2.27
N ASN A 180 -3.49 15.56 -2.82
CA ASN A 180 -3.37 16.06 -4.19
C ASN A 180 -2.07 16.82 -4.40
N LEU A 181 -1.73 17.76 -3.51
CA LEU A 181 -0.47 18.51 -3.61
C LEU A 181 0.74 17.57 -3.59
N SER A 182 0.77 16.63 -2.65
CA SER A 182 1.87 15.65 -2.55
C SER A 182 2.03 14.82 -3.83
N LEU A 183 0.93 14.29 -4.36
CA LEU A 183 0.94 13.51 -5.60
C LEU A 183 1.34 14.36 -6.82
N GLN A 184 0.86 15.60 -6.89
CA GLN A 184 1.20 16.51 -7.98
C GLN A 184 2.67 16.94 -7.92
N LEU A 185 3.26 17.12 -6.74
CA LEU A 185 4.69 17.38 -6.59
C LEU A 185 5.54 16.19 -7.04
N TYR A 186 5.12 14.96 -6.72
CA TYR A 186 5.75 13.76 -7.28
C TYR A 186 5.66 13.73 -8.82
N GLY A 187 4.47 14.00 -9.38
CA GLY A 187 4.29 14.11 -10.82
C GLY A 187 5.13 15.23 -11.45
N TRP A 188 5.28 16.36 -10.77
CA TRP A 188 6.15 17.45 -11.17
C TRP A 188 7.61 17.02 -11.25
N TYR A 189 8.10 16.30 -10.23
CA TYR A 189 9.46 15.77 -10.20
C TYR A 189 9.72 14.78 -11.35
N ILE A 190 8.81 13.84 -11.61
CA ILE A 190 8.96 12.91 -12.74
C ILE A 190 9.10 13.66 -14.07
N LYS A 191 8.33 14.74 -14.25
CA LYS A 191 8.28 15.50 -15.50
C LYS A 191 9.47 16.44 -15.69
N HIS A 192 9.95 17.08 -14.61
CA HIS A 192 10.93 18.17 -14.71
C HIS A 192 12.28 17.88 -14.05
N GLY A 193 12.35 16.84 -13.20
CA GLY A 193 13.52 16.55 -12.38
C GLY A 193 13.75 17.59 -11.28
N HIS A 194 15.01 17.73 -10.86
CA HIS A 194 15.44 18.79 -9.94
C HIS A 194 15.40 20.16 -10.63
N ALA A 195 15.20 21.22 -9.85
CA ALA A 195 15.34 22.58 -10.31
C ALA A 195 16.80 22.85 -10.71
N ARG A 196 17.02 23.34 -11.94
CA ARG A 196 18.38 23.55 -12.49
C ARG A 196 18.78 25.02 -12.59
N ASN A 197 17.81 25.91 -12.42
CA ASN A 197 17.99 27.35 -12.57
C ASN A 197 16.89 28.11 -11.83
N LYS A 198 17.04 29.44 -11.75
CA LYS A 198 16.12 30.33 -11.05
C LYS A 198 14.67 30.27 -11.56
N LYS A 199 14.46 30.03 -12.86
CA LYS A 199 13.12 29.91 -13.45
C LYS A 199 12.42 28.65 -12.95
N ASP A 200 13.13 27.52 -12.89
CA ASP A 200 12.61 26.26 -12.35
C ASP A 200 12.27 26.42 -10.86
N GLU A 201 13.14 27.07 -10.08
CA GLU A 201 12.89 27.36 -8.67
C GLU A 201 11.63 28.20 -8.47
N ASP A 202 11.48 29.29 -9.22
CA ASP A 202 10.34 30.18 -9.06
C ASP A 202 9.04 29.51 -9.51
N ALA A 203 9.11 28.61 -10.50
CA ALA A 203 7.97 27.80 -10.92
C ALA A 203 7.50 26.85 -9.81
N ILE A 204 8.42 26.09 -9.20
CA ILE A 204 8.05 25.16 -8.12
C ILE A 204 7.62 25.91 -6.84
N LYS A 205 8.23 27.06 -6.53
CA LYS A 205 7.82 27.94 -5.43
C LYS A 205 6.37 28.39 -5.58
N ARG A 206 6.00 28.91 -6.76
CA ARG A 206 4.62 29.32 -7.06
C ARG A 206 3.66 28.13 -7.01
N PHE A 207 4.04 26.99 -7.60
CA PHE A 207 3.23 25.78 -7.60
C PHE A 207 2.94 25.30 -6.17
N PHE A 208 3.97 25.20 -5.34
CA PHE A 208 3.86 24.77 -3.96
C PHE A 208 3.00 25.73 -3.13
N GLN A 209 3.24 27.04 -3.24
CA GLN A 209 2.47 28.06 -2.52
C GLN A 209 0.99 28.07 -2.92
N ALA A 210 0.68 27.90 -4.20
CA ALA A 210 -0.70 27.88 -4.69
C ALA A 210 -1.48 26.64 -4.21
N GLY A 211 -0.80 25.51 -4.03
CA GLY A 211 -1.43 24.27 -3.56
C GLY A 211 -1.50 24.14 -2.03
N LEU A 212 -0.74 24.94 -1.28
CA LEU A 212 -0.66 24.83 0.18
C LEU A 212 -1.89 25.50 0.83
N PRO A 213 -2.63 24.80 1.72
CA PRO A 213 -3.75 25.40 2.47
C PRO A 213 -3.30 26.57 3.37
N THR A 214 -4.18 27.53 3.66
CA THR A 214 -3.82 28.72 4.45
C THR A 214 -3.66 28.46 5.95
N ASN A 215 -4.28 27.41 6.49
CA ASN A 215 -4.35 27.09 7.91
C ASN A 215 -3.46 25.91 8.33
N VAL A 216 -2.32 25.70 7.67
CA VAL A 216 -1.44 24.53 7.91
C VAL A 216 -1.10 24.26 9.38
N LYS A 217 -0.96 25.31 10.19
CA LYS A 217 -0.57 25.20 11.60
C LYS A 217 -1.66 24.63 12.51
N SER A 218 -2.92 24.59 12.07
CA SER A 218 -4.04 24.06 12.87
C SER A 218 -4.26 22.56 12.67
N PHE A 219 -3.50 21.89 11.81
CA PHE A 219 -3.72 20.48 11.50
C PHE A 219 -3.25 19.56 12.63
N THR A 220 -4.20 18.81 13.19
CA THR A 220 -3.94 17.87 14.28
C THR A 220 -3.99 16.41 13.85
N GLY A 221 -4.73 16.10 12.77
CA GLY A 221 -4.91 14.74 12.26
C GLY A 221 -3.67 14.13 11.60
N PHE A 222 -3.64 12.80 11.59
CA PHE A 222 -2.50 12.01 11.09
C PHE A 222 -2.26 12.24 9.59
N TYR A 223 -3.29 12.08 8.76
CA TYR A 223 -3.15 12.16 7.31
C TYR A 223 -2.80 13.57 6.84
N GLU A 224 -3.38 14.61 7.46
CA GLU A 224 -3.04 16.00 7.16
C GLU A 224 -1.55 16.25 7.43
N LYS A 225 -1.03 15.84 8.58
CA LYS A 225 0.40 15.95 8.90
C LYS A 225 1.26 15.14 7.93
N MET A 226 0.88 13.89 7.67
CA MET A 226 1.62 13.00 6.78
C MET A 226 1.75 13.60 5.37
N TYR A 227 0.64 13.96 4.72
CA TYR A 227 0.67 14.52 3.36
C TYR A 227 1.32 15.89 3.30
N LEU A 228 1.20 16.69 4.36
CA LEU A 228 1.95 17.94 4.48
C LEU A 228 3.46 17.68 4.50
N TYR A 229 3.93 16.74 5.32
CA TYR A 229 5.35 16.40 5.40
C TYR A 229 5.87 15.84 4.09
N GLN A 230 5.12 14.96 3.43
CA GLN A 230 5.44 14.46 2.09
C GLN A 230 5.54 15.60 1.07
N SER A 231 4.63 16.58 1.11
CA SER A 231 4.65 17.73 0.21
C SER A 231 5.92 18.57 0.41
N TYR A 232 6.29 18.87 1.66
CA TYR A 232 7.54 19.57 1.94
C TYR A 232 8.79 18.75 1.61
N SER A 233 8.77 17.42 1.80
CA SER A 233 9.86 16.55 1.38
C SER A 233 10.08 16.63 -0.13
N TRP A 234 9.02 16.50 -0.94
CA TRP A 234 9.14 16.66 -2.38
C TRP A 234 9.61 18.05 -2.78
N TYR A 235 9.05 19.09 -2.18
CA TYR A 235 9.42 20.47 -2.45
C TYR A 235 10.91 20.74 -2.17
N GLY A 236 11.41 20.34 -1.00
CA GLY A 236 12.83 20.44 -0.66
C GLY A 236 13.71 19.60 -1.58
N PHE A 237 13.28 18.37 -1.92
CA PHE A 237 14.03 17.49 -2.82
C PHE A 237 14.15 18.05 -4.24
N ILE A 238 13.07 18.59 -4.81
CA ILE A 238 13.06 19.22 -6.14
C ILE A 238 14.00 20.43 -6.15
N LEU A 239 13.99 21.25 -5.09
CA LEU A 239 14.87 22.41 -4.95
C LEU A 239 16.32 22.06 -4.59
N GLN A 240 16.62 20.79 -4.33
CA GLN A 240 17.90 20.35 -3.74
C GLN A 240 18.21 21.02 -2.39
N ASP A 241 17.20 21.51 -1.67
CA ASP A 241 17.31 21.92 -0.28
C ASP A 241 17.32 20.65 0.60
N LEU A 242 18.50 20.07 0.75
CA LEU A 242 18.70 18.81 1.48
C LEU A 242 18.34 18.93 2.97
N ILE A 243 18.46 20.13 3.56
CA ILE A 243 18.11 20.38 4.95
C ILE A 243 16.59 20.36 5.14
N MET A 244 15.84 20.99 4.22
CA MET A 244 14.39 20.91 4.22
C MET A 244 13.91 19.48 3.95
N TYR A 245 14.49 18.80 2.96
CA TYR A 245 14.17 17.41 2.66
C TYR A 245 14.33 16.53 3.90
N TYR A 246 15.50 16.55 4.53
CA TYR A 246 15.78 15.82 5.78
C TYR A 246 14.79 16.16 6.89
N ARG A 247 14.56 17.46 7.15
CA ARG A 247 13.66 17.91 8.23
C ARG A 247 12.27 17.31 8.10
N TYR A 248 11.72 17.28 6.89
CA TYR A 248 10.36 16.82 6.66
C TYR A 248 10.25 15.31 6.48
N THR A 249 11.29 14.62 5.97
CA THR A 249 11.32 13.15 6.02
C THR A 249 11.46 12.65 7.46
N GLN A 250 12.22 13.33 8.31
CA GLN A 250 12.31 13.01 9.74
C GLN A 250 10.95 13.17 10.42
N LYS A 251 10.28 14.32 10.23
CA LYS A 251 8.92 14.54 10.76
C LYS A 251 7.92 13.50 10.28
N TRP A 252 8.05 13.04 9.03
CA TRP A 252 7.21 11.97 8.50
C TRP A 252 7.45 10.65 9.25
N VAL A 253 8.70 10.22 9.45
CA VAL A 253 8.98 9.00 10.23
C VAL A 253 8.55 9.17 11.69
N ASP A 254 8.86 10.31 12.32
CA ASP A 254 8.50 10.62 13.71
C ASP A 254 6.99 10.55 13.95
N LEU A 255 6.17 10.93 12.96
CA LEU A 255 4.72 10.85 13.03
C LEU A 255 4.25 9.39 13.24
N PHE A 256 4.87 8.43 12.55
CA PHE A 256 4.58 7.01 12.75
C PHE A 256 5.15 6.46 14.07
N GLU A 257 6.22 7.05 14.59
CA GLU A 257 6.72 6.72 15.93
C GLU A 257 5.78 7.22 17.04
N GLN A 258 5.15 8.38 16.83
CA GLN A 258 4.16 8.96 17.75
C GLN A 258 2.81 8.23 17.69
N GLU A 259 2.44 7.66 16.54
CA GLU A 259 1.22 6.87 16.36
C GLU A 259 1.54 5.44 15.82
N PRO A 260 2.08 4.53 16.65
CA PRO A 260 2.57 3.23 16.19
C PRO A 260 1.53 2.33 15.52
N SER A 261 0.24 2.47 15.85
CA SER A 261 -0.85 1.75 15.19
C SER A 261 -0.88 2.02 13.68
N MET A 262 -0.48 3.22 13.26
CA MET A 262 -0.45 3.60 11.85
C MET A 262 0.66 2.89 11.06
N LYS A 263 1.69 2.31 11.71
CA LYS A 263 2.68 1.47 11.01
C LYS A 263 2.06 0.19 10.44
N LYS A 264 0.97 -0.28 11.07
CA LYS A 264 0.18 -1.42 10.61
C LYS A 264 -0.84 -1.01 9.55
N VAL A 265 -1.58 0.09 9.82
CA VAL A 265 -2.63 0.59 8.91
C VAL A 265 -2.03 1.10 7.59
N GLU A 266 -0.96 1.90 7.68
CA GLU A 266 -0.35 2.60 6.55
C GLU A 266 1.12 2.21 6.34
N ALA A 267 1.39 0.90 6.39
CA ALA A 267 2.73 0.34 6.29
C ALA A 267 3.52 0.84 5.06
N GLN A 268 2.87 0.96 3.90
CA GLN A 268 3.54 1.43 2.68
C GLN A 268 4.04 2.88 2.78
N TYR A 269 3.29 3.76 3.44
CA TYR A 269 3.75 5.13 3.67
C TYR A 269 4.88 5.17 4.70
N TYR A 270 4.85 4.32 5.73
CA TYR A 270 5.96 4.21 6.67
C TYR A 270 7.24 3.72 5.97
N ILE A 271 7.13 2.67 5.13
CA ILE A 271 8.23 2.14 4.31
C ILE A 271 8.84 3.24 3.40
N LYS A 272 7.99 4.04 2.74
CA LYS A 272 8.44 5.19 1.94
C LYS A 272 9.09 6.28 2.80
N GLY A 273 8.57 6.54 4.00
CA GLY A 273 9.15 7.48 4.96
C GLY A 273 10.57 7.07 5.36
N LEU A 274 10.75 5.82 5.77
CA LEU A 274 12.07 5.24 6.11
C LEU A 274 13.04 5.33 4.94
N HIS A 275 12.60 4.96 3.73
CA HIS A 275 13.40 5.08 2.52
C HIS A 275 13.88 6.51 2.27
N ASN A 276 12.97 7.48 2.33
CA ASN A 276 13.30 8.89 2.09
C ASN A 276 14.20 9.45 3.19
N LEU A 277 14.01 9.06 4.45
CA LEU A 277 14.88 9.49 5.54
C LEU A 277 16.30 8.90 5.41
N LEU A 278 16.42 7.63 5.04
CA LEU A 278 17.71 7.01 4.73
C LEU A 278 18.38 7.72 3.55
N ASN A 279 17.62 8.04 2.50
CA ASN A 279 18.14 8.81 1.37
C ASN A 279 18.60 10.21 1.79
N ALA A 280 17.85 10.90 2.65
CA ALA A 280 18.24 12.20 3.18
C ALA A 280 19.56 12.11 3.98
N HIS A 281 19.70 11.11 4.84
CA HIS A 281 20.95 10.87 5.58
C HIS A 281 22.13 10.52 4.66
N PHE A 282 21.88 9.74 3.61
CA PHE A 282 22.88 9.42 2.58
C PHE A 282 23.37 10.68 1.85
N LEU A 283 22.45 11.52 1.36
CA LEU A 283 22.78 12.75 0.63
C LEU A 283 23.51 13.77 1.51
N LEU A 284 23.18 13.82 2.80
CA LEU A 284 23.86 14.67 3.79
C LEU A 284 25.11 14.03 4.39
N GLN A 285 25.47 12.81 4.00
CA GLN A 285 26.59 12.03 4.55
C GLN A 285 26.54 11.89 6.08
N ASN A 286 25.34 11.81 6.66
CA ASN A 286 25.14 11.66 8.10
C ASN A 286 25.22 10.17 8.49
N ILE A 287 26.43 9.60 8.45
CA ILE A 287 26.68 8.16 8.59
C ILE A 287 26.08 7.59 9.88
N ARG A 288 26.30 8.26 11.03
CA ARG A 288 25.77 7.78 12.32
C ARG A 288 24.25 7.63 12.32
N LYS A 289 23.52 8.65 11.85
CA LYS A 289 22.05 8.59 11.79
C LYS A 289 21.54 7.68 10.69
N PHE A 290 22.29 7.54 9.59
CA PHE A 290 22.02 6.55 8.56
C PHE A 290 22.01 5.13 9.15
N ASP A 291 23.02 4.77 9.94
CA ASP A 291 23.12 3.45 10.57
C ASP A 291 22.00 3.17 11.58
N GLU A 292 21.69 4.15 12.44
CA GLU A 292 20.55 4.06 13.37
C GLU A 292 19.24 3.77 12.61
N MET A 293 19.00 4.50 11.53
CA MET A 293 17.79 4.35 10.73
C MET A 293 17.78 3.06 9.91
N LEU A 294 18.94 2.59 9.45
CA LEU A 294 19.05 1.34 8.72
C LEU A 294 18.68 0.17 9.63
N HIS A 295 19.15 0.18 10.88
CA HIS A 295 18.77 -0.83 11.87
C HIS A 295 17.27 -0.82 12.18
N GLN A 296 16.67 0.37 12.30
CA GLN A 296 15.21 0.48 12.44
C GLN A 296 14.47 -0.12 11.25
N PHE A 297 14.95 0.12 10.02
CA PHE A 297 14.32 -0.44 8.83
C PHE A 297 14.53 -1.97 8.71
N GLU A 298 15.70 -2.49 9.09
CA GLU A 298 15.93 -3.95 9.17
C GLU A 298 14.99 -4.63 10.16
N ASN A 299 14.71 -4.00 11.30
CA ASN A 299 13.75 -4.52 12.28
C ASN A 299 12.33 -4.53 11.72
N PHE A 300 11.92 -3.47 11.02
CA PHE A 300 10.60 -3.43 10.37
C PHE A 300 10.49 -4.45 9.22
N TYR A 301 11.55 -4.62 8.41
CA TYR A 301 11.61 -5.65 7.37
C TYR A 301 11.42 -7.07 7.91
N ARG A 302 11.81 -7.34 9.17
CA ARG A 302 11.61 -8.64 9.83
C ARG A 302 10.28 -8.74 10.60
N SER A 303 9.55 -7.64 10.72
CA SER A 303 8.30 -7.61 11.49
C SER A 303 7.14 -8.24 10.72
N LYS A 304 6.05 -8.52 11.43
CA LYS A 304 4.80 -9.00 10.84
C LYS A 304 4.23 -7.97 9.86
N GLU A 305 4.27 -6.69 10.21
CA GLU A 305 3.73 -5.57 9.43
C GLU A 305 4.50 -5.36 8.13
N GLY A 306 5.84 -5.43 8.19
CA GLY A 306 6.70 -5.34 7.01
C GLY A 306 6.50 -6.49 6.01
N ASN A 307 5.94 -7.62 6.46
CA ASN A 307 5.66 -8.80 5.65
C ASN A 307 4.16 -9.12 5.50
N ALA A 308 3.27 -8.20 5.90
CA ALA A 308 1.84 -8.47 6.03
C ALA A 308 1.15 -8.80 4.70
N ASN A 309 1.67 -8.30 3.58
CA ASN A 309 1.18 -8.58 2.25
C ASN A 309 2.31 -8.47 1.22
N ASP A 310 2.03 -8.88 -0.01
CA ASP A 310 2.98 -8.85 -1.13
C ASP A 310 3.55 -7.46 -1.40
N ASN A 311 2.74 -6.41 -1.32
CA ASN A 311 3.20 -5.06 -1.58
C ASN A 311 4.21 -4.60 -0.53
N ASN A 312 3.97 -4.92 0.75
CA ASN A 312 4.89 -4.59 1.84
C ASN A 312 6.19 -5.39 1.71
N ARG A 313 6.11 -6.70 1.45
CA ARG A 313 7.28 -7.57 1.25
C ARG A 313 8.19 -7.05 0.14
N VAL A 314 7.62 -6.72 -1.01
CA VAL A 314 8.37 -6.21 -2.15
C VAL A 314 8.96 -4.83 -1.83
N GLN A 315 8.17 -3.89 -1.30
CA GLN A 315 8.67 -2.53 -1.04
C GLN A 315 9.73 -2.46 0.05
N THR A 316 9.57 -3.22 1.15
CA THR A 316 10.57 -3.28 2.22
C THR A 316 11.88 -3.84 1.69
N PHE A 317 11.85 -4.94 0.93
CA PHE A 317 13.03 -5.49 0.26
C PHE A 317 13.72 -4.44 -0.62
N MET A 318 12.97 -3.85 -1.56
CA MET A 318 13.50 -2.88 -2.53
C MET A 318 14.25 -1.74 -1.84
N TYR A 319 13.60 -1.06 -0.90
CA TYR A 319 14.21 0.11 -0.27
C TYR A 319 15.29 -0.25 0.76
N LEU A 320 15.14 -1.38 1.46
CA LEU A 320 16.18 -1.83 2.40
C LEU A 320 17.47 -2.17 1.67
N TYR A 321 17.40 -2.91 0.56
CA TYR A 321 18.61 -3.29 -0.18
C TYR A 321 19.25 -2.10 -0.90
N VAL A 322 18.46 -1.12 -1.36
CA VAL A 322 19.02 0.17 -1.81
C VAL A 322 19.79 0.85 -0.67
N ALA A 323 19.23 0.88 0.54
CA ALA A 323 19.91 1.48 1.70
C ALA A 323 21.17 0.70 2.11
N LYS A 324 21.14 -0.64 2.06
CA LYS A 324 22.33 -1.47 2.33
C LYS A 324 23.46 -1.21 1.34
N ILE A 325 23.15 -1.06 0.06
CA ILE A 325 24.16 -0.67 -0.94
C ILE A 325 24.67 0.76 -0.67
N ASN A 326 23.78 1.70 -0.35
CA ASN A 326 24.17 3.06 0.00
C ASN A 326 25.08 3.11 1.24
N LYS A 327 24.93 2.21 2.21
CA LYS A 327 25.87 2.06 3.33
C LYS A 327 27.29 1.77 2.84
N HIS A 328 27.43 0.80 1.93
CA HIS A 328 28.73 0.47 1.34
C HIS A 328 29.34 1.64 0.55
N PHE A 329 28.49 2.47 -0.09
CA PHE A 329 28.96 3.68 -0.74
C PHE A 329 29.47 4.74 0.26
N LEU A 330 28.79 4.92 1.41
CA LEU A 330 29.23 5.87 2.44
C LEU A 330 30.55 5.43 3.11
N GLU A 331 30.73 4.13 3.31
CA GLU A 331 31.90 3.57 3.98
C GLU A 331 33.07 3.28 3.03
N GLY A 332 32.84 3.35 1.70
CA GLY A 332 33.80 2.89 0.70
C GLY A 332 34.04 1.38 0.70
N SER A 333 33.15 0.59 1.32
CA SER A 333 33.28 -0.86 1.49
C SER A 333 32.70 -1.66 0.31
N PHE A 334 33.06 -1.25 -0.92
CA PHE A 334 32.48 -1.77 -2.18
C PHE A 334 32.63 -3.29 -2.33
N THR A 335 33.83 -3.84 -2.08
CA THR A 335 34.09 -5.29 -2.17
C THR A 335 33.25 -6.09 -1.18
N GLN A 336 32.99 -5.57 0.02
CA GLN A 336 32.08 -6.19 0.99
C GLN A 336 30.63 -6.12 0.48
N GLY A 337 30.25 -5.01 -0.16
CA GLY A 337 28.92 -4.83 -0.75
C GLY A 337 28.58 -5.84 -1.85
N LEU A 338 29.58 -6.35 -2.59
CA LEU A 338 29.36 -7.41 -3.58
C LEU A 338 28.76 -8.70 -3.00
N LYS A 339 28.92 -8.94 -1.68
CA LYS A 339 28.30 -10.09 -1.01
C LYS A 339 26.76 -10.03 -0.99
N LEU A 340 26.17 -8.84 -1.21
CA LEU A 340 24.72 -8.68 -1.31
C LEU A 340 24.16 -9.12 -2.66
N VAL A 341 24.98 -9.11 -3.72
CA VAL A 341 24.54 -9.28 -5.12
C VAL A 341 23.82 -10.62 -5.37
N PRO A 342 24.36 -11.79 -4.97
CA PRO A 342 23.70 -13.07 -5.29
C PRO A 342 22.29 -13.19 -4.72
N HIS A 343 22.10 -12.75 -3.47
CA HIS A 343 20.78 -12.77 -2.84
C HIS A 343 19.83 -11.71 -3.43
N LEU A 344 20.38 -10.57 -3.86
CA LEU A 344 19.61 -9.53 -4.50
C LEU A 344 19.09 -10.01 -5.86
N GLU A 345 19.93 -10.65 -6.68
CA GLU A 345 19.53 -11.27 -7.96
C GLU A 345 18.45 -12.34 -7.76
N GLU A 346 18.63 -13.25 -6.80
CA GLU A 346 17.61 -14.26 -6.43
C GLU A 346 16.26 -13.61 -6.11
N LYS A 347 16.27 -12.51 -5.34
CA LYS A 347 15.05 -11.80 -4.95
C LYS A 347 14.43 -10.98 -6.08
N LEU A 348 15.24 -10.46 -7.00
CA LEU A 348 14.73 -9.79 -8.20
C LEU A 348 13.99 -10.78 -9.10
N ASP A 349 14.51 -12.00 -9.24
CA ASP A 349 13.83 -13.08 -9.96
C ASP A 349 12.55 -13.51 -9.24
N GLU A 350 12.58 -13.65 -7.91
CA GLU A 350 11.38 -13.99 -7.10
C GLU A 350 10.26 -12.93 -7.27
N PHE A 351 10.63 -11.65 -7.36
CA PHE A 351 9.69 -10.55 -7.45
C PHE A 351 9.47 -10.02 -8.88
N GLU A 352 9.99 -10.71 -9.91
CA GLU A 352 9.97 -10.25 -11.31
C GLU A 352 8.58 -9.78 -11.76
N THR A 353 7.52 -10.53 -11.41
CA THR A 353 6.14 -10.20 -11.81
C THR A 353 5.51 -9.04 -11.04
N LYS A 354 6.17 -8.58 -9.96
CA LYS A 354 5.70 -7.52 -9.05
C LYS A 354 6.53 -6.24 -9.15
N LEU A 355 7.62 -6.26 -9.91
CA LEU A 355 8.54 -5.13 -10.05
C LEU A 355 8.36 -4.41 -11.38
N ASP A 356 8.47 -3.09 -11.35
CA ASP A 356 8.60 -2.30 -12.56
C ASP A 356 10.05 -2.29 -13.07
N LEU A 357 10.21 -2.13 -14.39
CA LEU A 357 11.52 -2.15 -15.05
C LEU A 357 12.46 -1.07 -14.51
N HIS A 358 11.94 0.10 -14.14
CA HIS A 358 12.77 1.20 -13.64
C HIS A 358 13.45 0.83 -12.32
N ARG A 359 12.74 0.19 -11.39
CA ARG A 359 13.30 -0.33 -10.13
C ARG A 359 14.41 -1.35 -10.34
N ILE A 360 14.22 -2.26 -11.29
CA ILE A 360 15.22 -3.28 -11.64
C ILE A 360 16.48 -2.58 -12.19
N LEU A 361 16.33 -1.61 -13.09
CA LEU A 361 17.44 -0.82 -13.63
C LEU A 361 18.21 -0.06 -12.55
N VAL A 362 17.52 0.52 -11.55
CA VAL A 362 18.18 1.21 -10.43
C VAL A 362 19.07 0.26 -9.63
N PHE A 363 18.66 -1.00 -9.44
CA PHE A 363 19.51 -1.98 -8.78
C PHE A 363 20.71 -2.38 -9.61
N TYR A 364 20.53 -2.71 -10.89
CA TYR A 364 21.67 -3.05 -11.76
C TYR A 364 22.66 -1.89 -11.87
N TYR A 365 22.19 -0.64 -11.96
CA TYR A 365 23.06 0.53 -11.89
C TYR A 365 23.88 0.58 -10.59
N LYS A 366 23.25 0.35 -9.44
CA LYS A 366 23.94 0.33 -8.14
C LYS A 366 24.90 -0.85 -7.99
N ILE A 367 24.58 -2.01 -8.56
CA ILE A 367 25.46 -3.18 -8.60
C ILE A 367 26.67 -2.89 -9.48
N ALA A 368 26.49 -2.27 -10.64
CA ALA A 368 27.59 -1.81 -11.49
C ALA A 368 28.49 -0.82 -10.74
N CYS A 369 27.93 0.11 -9.96
CA CYS A 369 28.73 0.99 -9.09
C CYS A 369 29.52 0.22 -8.02
N LEU A 370 28.98 -0.86 -7.45
CA LEU A 370 29.73 -1.71 -6.51
C LEU A 370 30.90 -2.41 -7.21
N TYR A 371 30.68 -2.97 -8.41
CA TYR A 371 31.74 -3.60 -9.19
C TYR A 371 32.83 -2.60 -9.57
N PHE A 372 32.45 -1.42 -10.08
CA PHE A 372 33.38 -0.33 -10.39
C PHE A 372 34.19 0.10 -9.16
N GLY A 373 33.53 0.37 -8.03
CA GLY A 373 34.19 0.77 -6.78
C GLY A 373 35.08 -0.33 -6.17
N SER A 374 34.84 -1.60 -6.50
CA SER A 374 35.70 -2.73 -6.10
C SER A 374 36.90 -2.96 -7.04
N GLY A 375 36.98 -2.24 -8.16
CA GLY A 375 38.01 -2.39 -9.19
C GLY A 375 37.72 -3.44 -10.26
N ASN A 376 36.55 -4.08 -10.23
CA ASN A 376 36.13 -5.05 -11.25
C ASN A 376 35.34 -4.37 -12.37
N ASN A 377 36.07 -3.68 -13.26
CA ASN A 377 35.46 -2.87 -14.32
C ASN A 377 34.78 -3.70 -15.41
N GLU A 378 35.25 -4.91 -15.68
CA GLU A 378 34.63 -5.80 -16.68
C GLU A 378 33.19 -6.13 -16.28
N LYS A 379 32.98 -6.64 -15.05
CA LYS A 379 31.63 -6.91 -14.51
C LYS A 379 30.77 -5.66 -14.27
N ALA A 380 31.36 -4.47 -14.24
CA ALA A 380 30.59 -3.24 -14.13
C ALA A 380 29.96 -2.83 -15.47
N ILE A 381 30.51 -3.31 -16.58
CA ILE A 381 30.06 -3.02 -17.96
C ILE A 381 29.11 -4.11 -18.47
N ASP A 382 29.37 -5.38 -18.12
CA ASP A 382 28.49 -6.52 -18.37
C ASP A 382 27.08 -6.32 -17.77
#